data_AF-A0A1V9X9D2-F1
#
_entry.id   AF-A0A1V9X9D2-F1
#
_cell.length_a   1.000
_cell.length_b   1.000
_cell.length_c   1.000
_cell.angle_alpha   90.00
_cell.angle_beta   90.00
_cell.angle_gamma   90.00
#
_symmetry.space_group_name_H-M   'P 1'
#
loop_
_entity.id
_entity.type
_entity.pdbx_description
1 polymer ?
#
loop_
_entity_poly.entity_id
_entity_poly.type
_entity_poly.pdbx_seq_one_letter_code
_entity_poly.pdbx_strand_id
1 'polypeptide(L)'
;MATDGFECIEQELVEYVRRYFKGALAKATEFAVKSSRSKYAADIKQFAAHHYAKCVQRAFQAIHDLLRTEGILEQMSKLREMAEQQKEFKDTPIRRPTGIASIDTQLLADVLNTGLLRKEREFLEELKQEQNRLVDELTNLSAN
;
A
#
# COMPACT_ATOMS: atom_id res chain seq x y z
N MET A 1 -0.23 13.82 -5.96
CA MET A 1 0.77 13.41 -4.94
C MET A 1 0.57 11.93 -4.59
N ALA A 2 0.81 11.04 -5.55
CA ALA A 2 0.57 9.59 -5.40
C ALA A 2 1.86 8.76 -5.59
N THR A 3 3.02 9.40 -5.68
CA THR A 3 4.32 8.77 -5.99
C THR A 3 4.96 8.09 -4.78
N ASP A 4 4.76 8.66 -3.58
CA ASP A 4 5.47 8.23 -2.36
C ASP A 4 5.06 6.81 -1.91
N GLY A 5 3.81 6.40 -2.20
CA GLY A 5 3.31 5.06 -1.88
C GLY A 5 3.95 3.96 -2.73
N PHE A 6 4.15 4.23 -4.03
CA PHE A 6 4.80 3.29 -4.95
C PHE A 6 6.29 3.15 -4.68
N GLU A 7 6.98 4.25 -4.40
CA GLU A 7 8.42 4.22 -4.09
C GLU A 7 8.72 3.37 -2.84
N CYS A 8 7.86 3.42 -1.83
CA CYS A 8 8.00 2.59 -0.63
C CYS A 8 7.79 1.08 -0.92
N ILE A 9 6.78 0.73 -1.73
CA ILE A 9 6.49 -0.66 -2.12
C ILE A 9 7.62 -1.23 -2.99
N GLU A 10 8.16 -0.43 -3.91
CA GLU A 10 9.27 -0.85 -4.76
C GLU A 10 10.55 -1.10 -3.94
N GLN A 11 10.85 -0.26 -2.96
CA GLN A 11 12.00 -0.47 -2.06
C GLN A 11 11.87 -1.77 -1.26
N GLU A 12 10.69 -2.06 -0.72
CA GLU A 12 10.41 -3.31 -0.02
C GLU A 12 10.55 -4.54 -0.94
N LEU A 13 10.09 -4.43 -2.20
CA LEU A 13 10.23 -5.48 -3.20
C LEU A 13 11.71 -5.74 -3.52
N VAL A 14 12.51 -4.69 -3.71
CA VAL A 14 13.97 -4.79 -3.92
C VAL A 14 14.61 -5.52 -2.74
N GLU A 15 14.25 -5.16 -1.52
CA GLU A 15 14.79 -5.82 -0.33
C GLU A 15 14.41 -7.30 -0.25
N TYR A 16 13.16 -7.64 -0.55
CA TYR A 16 12.68 -9.01 -0.56
C TYR A 16 13.46 -9.87 -1.56
N VAL A 17 13.61 -9.38 -2.80
CA VAL A 17 14.39 -10.06 -3.85
C VAL A 17 15.85 -10.20 -3.42
N ARG A 18 16.47 -9.14 -2.87
CA ARG A 18 17.84 -9.22 -2.34
C ARG A 18 17.97 -10.30 -1.26
N ARG A 19 17.05 -10.37 -0.29
CA ARG A 19 17.10 -11.39 0.78
C ARG A 19 17.01 -12.81 0.21
N TYR A 20 16.08 -13.04 -0.71
CA TYR A 20 15.88 -14.34 -1.36
C TYR A 20 17.15 -14.80 -2.11
N PHE A 21 17.70 -13.95 -2.97
CA PHE A 21 18.90 -14.29 -3.71
C PHE A 21 20.12 -14.39 -2.80
N LYS A 22 20.22 -13.61 -1.71
CA LYS A 22 21.39 -13.66 -0.80
C LYS A 22 21.50 -15.04 -0.17
N GLY A 23 20.38 -15.63 0.23
CA GLY A 23 20.34 -17.01 0.74
C GLY A 23 20.71 -18.05 -0.31
N ALA A 24 20.26 -17.87 -1.56
CA ALA A 24 20.59 -18.76 -2.67
C ALA A 24 22.07 -18.68 -3.06
N LEU A 25 22.62 -17.46 -3.15
CA LEU A 25 24.03 -17.22 -3.47
C LEU A 25 24.95 -17.77 -2.37
N ALA A 26 24.62 -17.53 -1.10
CA ALA A 26 25.39 -18.06 0.03
C ALA A 26 25.53 -19.58 -0.09
N LYS A 27 24.43 -20.31 -0.31
CA LYS A 27 24.45 -21.77 -0.48
C LYS A 27 25.23 -22.22 -1.72
N ALA A 28 25.08 -21.52 -2.85
CA ALA A 28 25.75 -21.87 -4.10
C ALA A 28 27.28 -21.61 -4.07
N THR A 29 27.71 -20.56 -3.36
CA THR A 29 29.11 -20.14 -3.30
C THR A 29 29.88 -20.75 -2.13
N GLU A 30 29.19 -21.24 -1.10
CA GLU A 30 29.79 -21.89 0.07
C GLU A 30 30.69 -23.08 -0.31
N PHE A 31 30.24 -23.92 -1.25
CA PHE A 31 31.04 -25.05 -1.75
C PHE A 31 32.25 -24.61 -2.59
N ALA A 32 32.11 -23.55 -3.39
CA ALA A 32 33.18 -23.02 -4.24
C ALA A 32 34.26 -22.26 -3.45
N VAL A 33 33.88 -21.61 -2.33
CA VAL A 33 34.81 -20.92 -1.43
C VAL A 33 35.50 -21.91 -0.49
N LYS A 34 34.80 -22.93 0.01
CA LYS A 34 35.40 -23.99 0.84
C LYS A 34 36.40 -24.86 0.07
N SER A 35 36.20 -25.05 -1.23
CA SER A 35 37.11 -25.80 -2.10
C SER A 35 38.33 -25.00 -2.57
N SER A 36 38.31 -23.66 -2.44
CA SER A 36 39.40 -22.79 -2.91
C SER A 36 40.36 -22.39 -1.78
N ARG A 37 41.36 -23.23 -1.52
CA ARG A 37 42.63 -22.80 -0.89
C ARG A 37 43.60 -22.12 -1.88
N SER A 38 43.15 -21.83 -3.11
CA SER A 38 44.00 -21.33 -4.19
C SER A 38 43.92 -19.80 -4.33
N LYS A 39 44.91 -19.21 -5.01
CA LYS A 39 45.04 -17.77 -5.32
C LYS A 39 43.79 -17.15 -5.96
N TYR A 40 42.87 -17.97 -6.49
CA TYR A 40 41.67 -17.56 -7.22
C TYR A 40 40.42 -17.40 -6.33
N ALA A 41 40.51 -17.65 -5.02
CA ALA A 41 39.37 -17.51 -4.11
C ALA A 41 38.79 -16.08 -4.10
N ALA A 42 39.64 -15.06 -4.29
CA ALA A 42 39.21 -13.66 -4.41
C ALA A 42 38.42 -13.43 -5.71
N ASP A 43 38.91 -13.94 -6.84
CA ASP A 43 38.27 -13.81 -8.15
C ASP A 43 36.90 -14.51 -8.18
N ILE A 44 36.80 -15.70 -7.58
CA ILE A 44 35.54 -16.43 -7.45
C ILE A 44 34.51 -15.64 -6.63
N LYS A 45 34.92 -15.01 -5.53
CA LYS A 45 34.05 -14.15 -4.73
C LYS A 45 33.58 -12.92 -5.51
N GLN A 46 34.47 -12.29 -6.26
CA GLN A 46 34.15 -11.12 -7.06
C GLN A 46 33.18 -11.47 -8.20
N PHE A 47 33.43 -12.57 -8.92
CA PHE A 47 32.55 -13.05 -9.98
C PHE A 47 31.16 -13.41 -9.42
N ALA A 48 31.12 -14.10 -8.28
CA ALA A 48 29.86 -14.43 -7.62
C ALA A 48 29.08 -13.18 -7.18
N ALA A 49 29.74 -12.15 -6.65
CA ALA A 49 29.09 -10.90 -6.27
C ALA A 49 28.53 -10.15 -7.49
N HIS A 50 29.27 -10.13 -8.61
CA HIS A 50 28.80 -9.50 -9.84
C HIS A 50 27.61 -10.26 -10.45
N HIS A 51 27.71 -11.59 -10.53
CA HIS A 51 26.65 -12.45 -11.03
C HIS A 51 25.38 -12.31 -10.18
N TYR A 52 25.54 -12.26 -8.86
CA TYR A 52 24.44 -11.98 -7.92
C TYR A 52 23.73 -10.67 -8.20
N ALA A 53 24.47 -9.56 -8.32
CA ALA A 53 23.90 -8.24 -8.57
C ALA A 53 23.05 -8.24 -9.86
N LYS A 54 23.56 -8.87 -10.92
CA LYS A 54 22.86 -8.99 -12.21
C LYS A 54 21.60 -9.87 -12.11
N CYS A 55 21.66 -10.98 -11.37
CA CYS A 55 20.50 -11.85 -11.14
C CYS A 55 19.41 -11.14 -10.33
N VAL A 56 19.78 -10.42 -9.27
CA VAL A 56 18.84 -9.63 -8.46
C VAL A 56 18.16 -8.58 -9.32
N GLN A 57 18.92 -7.84 -10.14
CA GLN A 57 18.36 -6.82 -11.02
C GLN A 57 17.35 -7.40 -12.01
N ARG A 58 17.70 -8.51 -12.69
CA ARG A 58 16.80 -9.17 -13.66
C ARG A 58 15.54 -9.73 -13.01
N ALA A 59 15.68 -10.37 -11.86
CA ALA A 59 14.54 -10.92 -11.14
C ALA A 59 13.63 -9.82 -10.59
N PHE A 60 14.22 -8.74 -10.05
CA PHE A 60 13.47 -7.57 -9.65
C PHE A 60 12.67 -7.00 -10.82
N GLN A 61 13.31 -6.78 -11.97
CA GLN A 61 12.62 -6.25 -13.16
C GLN A 61 11.46 -7.16 -13.59
N ALA A 62 11.68 -8.47 -13.66
CA ALA A 62 10.64 -9.41 -14.08
C ALA A 62 9.45 -9.44 -13.09
N ILE A 63 9.71 -9.39 -11.79
CA ILE A 63 8.65 -9.33 -10.76
C ILE A 63 7.95 -7.97 -10.81
N HIS A 64 8.70 -6.87 -10.93
CA HIS A 64 8.13 -5.53 -11.02
C HIS A 64 7.22 -5.38 -12.22
N ASP A 65 7.68 -5.80 -13.40
CA ASP A 65 6.89 -5.79 -14.64
C ASP A 65 5.60 -6.63 -14.46
N LEU A 66 5.71 -7.83 -13.87
CA LEU A 66 4.54 -8.67 -13.59
C LEU A 66 3.54 -7.98 -12.64
N LEU A 67 4.01 -7.44 -11.52
CA LEU A 67 3.16 -6.75 -10.54
C LEU A 67 2.52 -5.48 -11.12
N ARG A 68 3.22 -4.81 -12.04
CA ARG A 68 2.70 -3.65 -12.75
C ARG A 68 1.63 -4.04 -13.77
N THR A 69 1.88 -5.07 -14.59
CA THR A 69 0.92 -5.56 -15.59
C THR A 69 -0.36 -6.06 -14.96
N GLU A 70 -0.26 -6.75 -13.82
CA GLU A 70 -1.42 -7.26 -13.07
C GLU A 70 -2.10 -6.18 -12.20
N GLY A 71 -1.60 -4.93 -12.21
CA GLY A 71 -2.15 -3.84 -11.40
C GLY A 71 -2.02 -4.04 -9.88
N ILE A 72 -1.19 -5.00 -9.43
CA ILE A 72 -1.03 -5.36 -8.03
C ILE A 72 -0.41 -4.21 -7.23
N LEU A 73 0.51 -3.45 -7.84
CA LEU A 73 1.12 -2.28 -7.19
C LEU A 73 0.05 -1.23 -6.80
N GLU A 74 -0.93 -0.99 -7.66
CA GLU A 74 -2.04 -0.08 -7.37
C GLU A 74 -2.94 -0.61 -6.26
N GLN A 75 -3.24 -1.91 -6.28
CA GLN A 75 -4.03 -2.56 -5.23
C GLN A 75 -3.33 -2.49 -3.87
N MET A 76 -2.01 -2.70 -3.83
CA MET A 76 -1.22 -2.58 -2.61
C MET A 76 -1.21 -1.15 -2.07
N SER A 77 -1.12 -0.14 -2.93
CA SER A 77 -1.24 1.26 -2.52
C SER A 77 -2.60 1.56 -1.89
N LYS A 78 -3.69 1.14 -2.56
CA LYS A 78 -5.06 1.29 -2.02
C LYS A 78 -5.23 0.60 -0.67
N LEU A 79 -4.68 -0.60 -0.51
CA LEU A 79 -4.72 -1.32 0.77
C LEU A 79 -3.97 -0.58 1.88
N ARG A 80 -2.84 0.08 1.59
CA ARG A 80 -2.13 0.90 2.57
C ARG A 80 -2.94 2.14 2.97
N GLU A 81 -3.52 2.83 2.01
CA GLU A 81 -4.40 3.96 2.29
C GLU A 81 -5.58 3.54 3.18
N MET A 82 -6.23 2.41 2.85
CA MET A 82 -7.29 1.84 3.67
C MET A 82 -6.81 1.47 5.08
N ALA A 83 -5.60 0.93 5.22
CA ALA A 83 -5.02 0.59 6.52
C ALA A 83 -4.72 1.83 7.38
N GLU A 84 -4.25 2.91 6.78
CA GLU A 84 -4.07 4.20 7.46
C GLU A 84 -5.41 4.79 7.91
N GLN A 85 -6.41 4.80 7.03
CA GLN A 85 -7.78 5.21 7.39
C GLN A 85 -8.34 4.35 8.53
N GLN A 86 -8.03 3.05 8.56
CA GLN A 86 -8.47 2.16 9.63
C GLN A 86 -7.89 2.51 11.00
N LYS A 87 -6.72 3.18 11.07
CA LYS A 87 -6.15 3.62 12.35
C LYS A 87 -7.03 4.65 13.06
N GLU A 88 -7.81 5.44 12.31
CA GLU A 88 -8.78 6.37 12.87
C GLU A 88 -9.93 5.65 13.60
N PHE A 89 -10.13 4.37 13.30
CA PHE A 89 -11.19 3.54 13.86
C PHE A 89 -10.64 2.45 14.81
N LYS A 90 -9.44 2.64 15.38
CA LYS A 90 -8.74 1.62 16.18
C LYS A 90 -9.56 1.04 17.33
N ASP A 91 -10.44 1.84 17.94
CA ASP A 91 -11.29 1.43 19.07
C ASP A 91 -12.72 1.06 18.62
N THR A 92 -12.99 1.07 17.32
CA THR A 92 -14.28 0.70 16.75
C THR A 92 -14.31 -0.80 16.49
N PRO A 93 -15.33 -1.53 16.98
CA PRO A 93 -15.45 -2.96 16.72
C PRO A 93 -15.70 -3.21 15.22
N ILE A 94 -14.75 -3.86 14.56
CA ILE A 94 -14.86 -4.26 13.15
C ILE A 94 -15.73 -5.52 13.06
N ARG A 95 -16.92 -5.40 12.45
CA ARG A 95 -17.73 -6.56 12.08
C ARG A 95 -17.14 -7.23 10.84
N ARG A 96 -16.93 -8.55 10.92
CA ARG A 96 -16.43 -9.37 9.81
C ARG A 96 -17.61 -10.08 9.13
N PRO A 97 -17.55 -10.31 7.81
CA PRO A 97 -18.49 -11.19 7.15
C PRO A 97 -18.49 -12.56 7.82
N THR A 98 -19.70 -13.07 8.06
CA THR A 98 -19.93 -14.33 8.77
C THR A 98 -20.13 -15.51 7.82
N GLY A 99 -20.32 -15.23 6.52
CA GLY A 99 -20.68 -16.23 5.51
C GLY A 99 -22.17 -16.57 5.51
N ILE A 100 -22.96 -15.94 6.39
CA ILE A 100 -24.41 -16.10 6.45
C ILE A 100 -25.02 -14.91 5.69
N ALA A 101 -25.63 -15.21 4.54
CA ALA A 101 -26.08 -14.19 3.59
C ALA A 101 -26.95 -13.10 4.23
N SER A 102 -27.90 -13.46 5.11
CA SER A 102 -28.79 -12.50 5.76
C SER A 102 -28.07 -11.54 6.71
N ILE A 103 -27.05 -12.02 7.42
CA ILE A 103 -26.25 -11.21 8.35
C ILE A 103 -25.31 -10.31 7.55
N ASP A 104 -24.71 -10.84 6.49
CA ASP A 104 -23.76 -10.10 5.66
C ASP A 104 -24.46 -9.03 4.80
N THR A 105 -25.68 -9.29 4.32
CA THR A 105 -26.51 -8.28 3.63
C THR A 105 -26.93 -7.15 4.57
N GLN A 106 -27.23 -7.45 5.84
CA GLN A 106 -27.56 -6.42 6.82
C GLN A 106 -26.34 -5.54 7.12
N LEU A 107 -25.16 -6.15 7.27
CA LEU A 107 -23.91 -5.43 7.45
C LEU A 107 -23.64 -4.46 6.29
N LEU A 108 -23.84 -4.89 5.05
CA LEU A 108 -23.71 -4.05 3.85
C LEU A 108 -24.71 -2.89 3.85
N ALA A 109 -25.97 -3.15 4.19
CA ALA A 109 -26.99 -2.12 4.28
C ALA A 109 -26.66 -1.07 5.34
N ASP A 110 -26.18 -1.49 6.52
CA ASP A 110 -25.77 -0.59 7.60
C ASP A 110 -24.61 0.31 7.16
N VAL A 111 -23.61 -0.22 6.45
CA VAL A 111 -22.47 0.56 5.92
C VAL A 111 -22.94 1.57 4.88
N LEU A 112 -23.78 1.16 3.92
CA LEU A 112 -24.32 2.04 2.88
C LEU A 112 -25.17 3.16 3.48
N ASN A 113 -26.04 2.84 4.43
CA ASN A 113 -26.88 3.82 5.13
C ASN A 113 -26.03 4.81 5.92
N THR A 114 -24.99 4.35 6.63
CA THR A 114 -24.09 5.24 7.36
C THR A 114 -23.34 6.19 6.41
N GLY A 115 -22.92 5.70 5.24
CA GLY A 115 -22.30 6.52 4.20
C GLY A 115 -23.24 7.55 3.59
N LEU A 116 -24.51 7.19 3.35
CA LEU A 116 -25.55 8.10 2.87
C LEU A 116 -25.86 9.19 3.92
N LEU A 117 -26.07 8.81 5.17
CA LEU A 117 -26.33 9.75 6.27
C LEU A 117 -25.17 10.73 6.47
N ARG A 118 -23.92 10.30 6.28
CA ARG A 118 -22.76 11.20 6.34
C ARG A 118 -22.82 12.25 5.22
N LYS A 119 -23.10 11.84 3.98
CA LYS A 119 -23.23 12.77 2.85
C LYS A 119 -24.40 13.74 3.02
N GLU A 120 -25.55 13.24 3.48
CA GLU A 120 -26.71 14.07 3.77
C GLU A 120 -26.39 15.10 4.85
N ARG A 121 -25.63 14.71 5.89
CA ARG A 121 -25.18 15.62 6.92
C ARG A 121 -24.24 16.70 6.36
N GLU A 122 -23.24 16.32 5.58
CA GLU A 122 -22.31 17.27 4.94
C GLU A 122 -23.07 18.31 4.11
N PHE A 123 -24.04 17.87 3.31
CA PHE A 123 -24.90 18.75 2.50
C PHE A 123 -25.76 19.68 3.36
N LEU A 124 -26.32 19.19 4.47
CA LEU A 124 -27.07 20.04 5.42
C LEU A 124 -26.18 21.07 6.10
N GLU A 125 -24.92 20.72 6.40
CA GLU A 125 -23.93 21.62 6.98
C GLU A 125 -23.59 22.75 5.98
N GLU A 126 -23.42 22.43 4.69
CA GLU A 126 -23.24 23.40 3.60
C GLU A 126 -24.44 24.34 3.47
N LEU A 127 -25.66 23.80 3.41
CA LEU A 127 -26.89 24.61 3.32
C LEU A 127 -27.04 25.56 4.52
N LYS A 128 -26.67 25.10 5.73
CA LYS A 128 -26.71 25.94 6.93
C LYS A 128 -25.70 27.08 6.85
N GLN A 129 -24.50 26.84 6.33
CA GLN A 129 -23.51 27.90 6.12
C GLN A 129 -24.01 28.94 5.11
N GLU A 130 -24.62 28.49 4.02
CA GLU A 130 -25.20 29.38 3.01
C GLU A 130 -26.38 30.19 3.57
N GLN A 131 -27.26 29.56 4.36
CA GLN A 131 -28.36 30.25 5.04
C GLN A 131 -27.82 31.33 5.98
N ASN A 132 -26.82 31.02 6.82
CA ASN A 132 -26.23 31.99 7.73
C ASN A 132 -25.62 33.17 6.97
N ARG A 133 -24.92 32.90 5.86
CA ARG A 133 -24.37 33.95 4.99
C ARG A 133 -25.46 34.86 4.42
N LEU A 134 -26.56 34.28 3.92
CA LEU A 134 -27.69 35.05 3.39
C LEU A 134 -28.39 35.87 4.49
N VAL A 135 -28.50 35.33 5.70
CA VAL A 135 -29.02 36.05 6.87
C VAL A 135 -28.12 37.24 7.22
N ASP A 136 -26.80 37.04 7.26
CA ASP A 136 -25.83 38.10 7.52
C ASP A 136 -25.93 39.19 6.45
N GLU A 137 -25.99 38.82 5.17
CA GLU A 137 -26.18 39.75 4.04
C GLU A 137 -27.50 40.55 4.18
N LEU A 138 -28.60 39.90 4.54
CA LEU A 138 -29.90 40.57 4.77
C LEU A 138 -29.88 41.51 5.98
N THR A 139 -29.29 41.09 7.11
CA THR A 139 -29.19 41.94 8.30
C THR A 139 -28.28 43.15 8.10
N ASN A 140 -27.25 43.02 7.27
CA ASN A 140 -26.38 44.13 6.89
C ASN A 140 -27.07 45.10 5.90
N LEU A 141 -28.02 44.61 5.10
CA LEU A 141 -28.84 45.45 4.22
C LEU A 141 -29.98 46.17 4.96
N SER A 142 -30.52 45.60 6.04
CA SER A 142 -31.61 46.22 6.82
C SER A 142 -31.15 47.28 7.83
N ALA A 143 -29.82 47.44 8.01
CA ALA A 143 -29.22 48.44 8.90
C ALA A 143 -28.89 49.76 8.17
N ASN A 144 -29.13 49.84 6.85
CA ASN A 144 -29.11 51.06 6.03
C ASN A 144 -30.54 51.48 5.67
#